data_AF-A0A7V4ZQN9-F1
#
_entry.id   AF-A0A7V4ZQN9-F1
#
_cell.length_a   1.000
_cell.length_b   1.000
_cell.length_c   1.000
_cell.angle_alpha   90.00
_cell.angle_beta   90.00
_cell.angle_gamma   90.00
#
_symmetry.space_group_name_H-M   'P 1'
#
loop_
_entity.id
_entity.type
_entity.pdbx_description
1 polymer ?
#
loop_
_entity_poly.entity_id
_entity_poly.type
_entity_poly.pdbx_seq_one_letter_code
_entity_poly.pdbx_strand_id
1 'polypeptide(L)'
;MLREDFFIQSEIRKMLIRSNINYSKMDFGTVKGVVYFRGIFQITPPKPQMDEKEIERVTVNTLYSFEKKIRSIPGVSDIVFQFTNWRKQRGQWFPVKPKELKGEDGKQDS
;
A
#
# COMPACT_ATOMS: atom_id res chain seq x y z
N MET A 1 12.24 -18.85 -5.08
CA MET A 1 10.95 -18.14 -5.18
C MET A 1 9.96 -19.09 -5.82
N LEU A 2 8.78 -19.27 -5.24
CA LEU A 2 7.75 -20.15 -5.82
C LEU A 2 7.24 -19.53 -7.13
N ARG A 3 6.89 -20.37 -8.12
CA ARG A 3 6.37 -19.91 -9.43
C ARG A 3 5.17 -18.98 -9.28
N GLU A 4 4.31 -19.26 -8.29
CA GLU A 4 3.13 -18.47 -7.96
C GLU A 4 3.48 -17.10 -7.39
N ASP A 5 4.43 -17.02 -6.46
CA ASP A 5 4.92 -15.73 -5.92
C ASP A 5 5.49 -14.84 -7.04
N PHE A 6 6.23 -15.43 -7.99
CA PHE A 6 6.75 -14.70 -9.15
C PHE A 6 5.62 -14.17 -10.06
N PHE A 7 4.58 -14.96 -10.27
CA PHE A 7 3.40 -14.54 -11.02
C PHE A 7 2.70 -13.36 -10.34
N ILE A 8 2.44 -13.45 -9.03
CA ILE A 8 1.83 -12.38 -8.23
C ILE A 8 2.65 -11.10 -8.33
N GLN A 9 3.98 -11.19 -8.13
CA GLN A 9 4.87 -10.03 -8.23
C GLN A 9 4.85 -9.39 -9.61
N SER A 10 4.79 -10.21 -10.66
CA SER A 10 4.73 -9.72 -12.05
C SER A 10 3.43 -8.97 -12.33
N GLU A 11 2.29 -9.48 -11.85
CA GLU A 11 0.99 -8.81 -11.99
C GLU A 11 0.92 -7.50 -11.20
N ILE A 12 1.42 -7.49 -9.96
CA ILE A 12 1.52 -6.26 -9.15
C ILE A 12 2.40 -5.23 -9.86
N ARG A 13 3.56 -5.64 -10.39
CA ARG A 13 4.47 -4.74 -11.14
C ARG A 13 3.77 -4.13 -12.35
N LYS A 14 3.10 -4.95 -13.17
CA LYS A 14 2.33 -4.47 -14.33
C LYS A 14 1.26 -3.46 -13.93
N MET A 15 0.56 -3.72 -12.83
CA MET A 15 -0.47 -2.83 -12.30
C MET A 15 0.13 -1.49 -11.84
N LEU A 16 1.24 -1.51 -11.09
CA LEU A 16 1.91 -0.31 -10.60
C LEU A 16 2.36 0.58 -11.77
N ILE A 17 2.99 0.00 -12.80
CA ILE A 17 3.45 0.73 -14.00
C ILE A 17 2.28 1.42 -14.73
N ARG A 18 1.10 0.81 -14.72
CA ARG A 18 -0.12 1.34 -15.38
C ARG A 18 -0.94 2.28 -14.49
N SER A 19 -0.54 2.47 -13.24
CA SER A 19 -1.27 3.28 -12.27
C SER A 19 -0.67 4.68 -12.15
N ASN A 20 -1.41 5.59 -11.52
CA ASN A 20 -0.91 6.89 -11.10
C ASN A 20 -0.19 6.84 -9.74
N ILE A 21 0.19 5.66 -9.26
CA ILE A 21 0.88 5.48 -7.97
C ILE A 21 2.37 5.68 -8.21
N ASN A 22 2.98 6.60 -7.47
CA ASN A 22 4.43 6.75 -7.45
C ASN A 22 5.04 5.66 -6.56
N TYR A 23 5.60 4.62 -7.19
CA TYR A 23 6.21 3.49 -6.51
C TYR A 23 7.73 3.64 -6.30
N SER A 24 8.33 4.80 -6.60
CA SER A 24 9.79 5.01 -6.44
C SER A 24 10.29 4.92 -4.99
N LYS A 25 9.39 5.16 -4.01
CA LYS A 25 9.67 5.08 -2.57
C LYS A 25 8.89 3.94 -1.91
N MET A 26 8.47 2.95 -2.71
CA MET A 26 7.69 1.81 -2.24
C MET A 26 8.35 0.53 -2.72
N ASP A 27 8.71 -0.31 -1.76
CA ASP A 27 9.15 -1.68 -2.01
C ASP A 27 7.97 -2.63 -1.87
N PHE A 28 7.98 -3.72 -2.63
CA PHE A 28 7.02 -4.79 -2.44
C PHE A 28 7.64 -6.16 -2.69
N GLY A 29 7.07 -7.18 -2.06
CA GLY A 29 7.48 -8.56 -2.19
C GLY A 29 6.34 -9.52 -1.92
N THR A 30 6.53 -10.78 -2.29
CA THR A 30 5.53 -11.83 -2.07
C THR A 30 6.23 -13.06 -1.50
N VAL A 31 5.65 -13.63 -0.44
CA VAL A 31 6.12 -14.86 0.20
C VAL A 31 4.92 -15.75 0.46
N LYS A 32 4.85 -16.91 -0.21
CA LYS A 32 3.76 -17.89 -0.04
C LYS A 32 2.37 -17.25 -0.20
N GLY A 33 2.19 -16.44 -1.24
CA GLY A 33 0.94 -15.74 -1.53
C GLY A 33 0.67 -14.50 -0.66
N VAL A 34 1.45 -14.24 0.39
CA VAL A 34 1.32 -13.00 1.19
C VAL A 34 2.12 -11.90 0.55
N VAL A 35 1.46 -10.79 0.22
CA VAL A 35 2.07 -9.62 -0.42
C VAL A 35 2.40 -8.57 0.62
N TYR A 36 3.62 -8.07 0.61
CA TYR A 36 4.09 -7.02 1.51
C TYR A 36 4.36 -5.75 0.70
N PHE A 37 3.86 -4.62 1.18
CA PHE A 37 4.21 -3.28 0.69
C PHE A 37 4.84 -2.48 1.81
N ARG A 38 5.99 -1.85 1.55
CA ARG A 38 6.72 -1.03 2.52
C ARG A 38 7.13 0.29 1.91
N GLY A 39 7.10 1.37 2.70
CA GLY A 39 7.64 2.67 2.29
C GLY A 39 6.60 3.77 2.29
N ILE A 40 6.55 4.58 1.23
CA ILE A 40 5.66 5.73 1.13
C ILE A 40 4.65 5.51 0.00
N PHE A 41 3.37 5.63 0.32
CA PHE A 41 2.32 5.60 -0.70
C PHE A 41 2.02 7.02 -1.19
N GLN A 42 2.30 7.28 -2.47
CA GLN A 42 2.06 8.56 -3.11
C GLN A 42 1.33 8.36 -4.44
N ILE A 43 0.40 9.27 -4.74
CA ILE A 43 -0.23 9.33 -6.06
C ILE A 43 0.29 10.57 -6.80
N THR A 44 0.44 10.45 -8.11
CA THR A 44 0.60 11.61 -8.99
C THR A 44 -0.78 12.26 -9.15
N PRO A 45 -0.98 13.52 -8.71
CA PRO A 45 -2.28 14.16 -8.79
C PRO A 45 -2.72 14.29 -10.25
N PRO A 46 -3.99 14.01 -10.58
CA PRO A 46 -4.51 14.18 -11.94
C PRO A 46 -4.63 15.66 -12.32
N LYS A 47 -4.67 16.58 -11.34
CA LYS A 47 -4.74 18.03 -11.55
C LYS A 47 -3.83 18.75 -10.53
N PRO A 48 -3.05 19.76 -10.96
CA PRO A 48 -2.13 20.49 -10.07
C PRO A 48 -2.84 21.42 -9.06
N GLN A 49 -4.14 21.66 -9.19
CA GLN A 49 -4.91 22.60 -8.34
C GLN A 49 -5.81 21.92 -7.30
N MET A 50 -5.65 20.62 -7.04
CA MET A 50 -6.45 19.94 -6.01
C MET A 50 -6.07 20.44 -4.62
N ASP A 51 -7.09 20.67 -3.78
CA ASP A 51 -6.87 20.96 -2.37
C ASP A 51 -6.44 19.70 -1.60
N GLU A 52 -5.93 19.89 -0.37
CA GLU A 52 -5.40 18.81 0.45
C GLU A 52 -6.45 17.72 0.76
N LYS A 53 -7.71 18.11 0.99
CA LYS A 53 -8.80 17.19 1.29
C LYS A 53 -9.19 16.35 0.07
N GLU A 54 -9.17 16.95 -1.11
CA GLU A 54 -9.42 16.26 -2.36
C GLU A 54 -8.30 15.26 -2.66
N ILE A 55 -7.03 15.65 -2.45
CA ILE A 55 -5.88 14.75 -2.58
C ILE A 55 -6.02 13.56 -1.60
N GLU A 56 -6.39 13.82 -0.34
CA GLU A 56 -6.61 12.78 0.66
C GLU A 56 -7.71 11.81 0.21
N ARG A 57 -8.87 12.32 -0.21
CA ARG A 57 -10.00 11.52 -0.70
C ARG A 57 -9.62 10.66 -1.91
N VAL A 58 -8.93 11.25 -2.90
CA VAL A 58 -8.45 10.50 -4.08
C VAL A 58 -7.47 9.42 -3.64
N THR A 59 -6.55 9.73 -2.73
CA THR A 59 -5.56 8.77 -2.23
C THR A 59 -6.23 7.59 -1.51
N VAL A 60 -7.21 7.84 -0.65
CA VAL A 60 -7.99 6.79 0.03
C VAL A 60 -8.71 5.90 -0.99
N ASN A 61 -9.36 6.49 -1.99
CA ASN A 61 -10.03 5.73 -3.06
C ASN A 61 -9.04 4.89 -3.88
N THR A 62 -7.86 5.43 -4.18
CA THR A 62 -6.80 4.70 -4.85
C THR A 62 -6.28 3.54 -4.00
N LEU A 63 -6.03 3.74 -2.69
CA LEU A 63 -5.61 2.68 -1.77
C LEU A 63 -6.63 1.54 -1.70
N TYR A 64 -7.91 1.84 -1.57
CA TYR A 64 -8.97 0.83 -1.61
C TYR A 64 -9.02 0.07 -2.92
N SER A 65 -8.94 0.79 -4.04
CA SER A 65 -8.98 0.18 -5.37
C SER A 65 -7.75 -0.70 -5.62
N PHE A 66 -6.59 -0.24 -5.16
CA PHE A 66 -5.32 -0.95 -5.25
C PHE A 66 -5.35 -2.24 -4.44
N GLU A 67 -5.78 -2.19 -3.18
CA GLU A 67 -5.94 -3.39 -2.34
C GLU A 67 -6.88 -4.41 -2.97
N LYS A 68 -8.06 -3.97 -3.45
CA LYS A 68 -9.03 -4.87 -4.10
C LYS A 68 -8.44 -5.54 -5.33
N LYS A 69 -7.71 -4.79 -6.16
CA LYS A 69 -7.06 -5.33 -7.36
C LYS A 69 -5.98 -6.36 -7.00
N ILE A 70 -5.15 -6.10 -5.99
CA ILE A 70 -4.15 -7.07 -5.53
C ILE A 70 -4.83 -8.34 -5.02
N ARG A 71 -5.88 -8.20 -4.20
CA ARG A 71 -6.61 -9.35 -3.65
C ARG A 71 -7.28 -10.19 -4.74
N SER A 72 -7.59 -9.60 -5.88
CA SER A 72 -8.17 -10.32 -7.02
C SER A 72 -7.15 -11.14 -7.83
N ILE A 73 -5.84 -10.99 -7.57
CA ILE A 73 -4.80 -11.76 -8.25
C ILE A 73 -4.84 -13.21 -7.71
N PRO A 74 -4.98 -14.23 -8.58
CA PRO A 74 -4.92 -15.63 -8.16
C PRO A 74 -3.63 -15.95 -7.40
N GLY A 75 -3.77 -16.66 -6.27
CA GLY A 75 -2.64 -17.04 -5.39
C GLY A 75 -2.35 -16.04 -4.27
N VAL A 76 -2.96 -14.85 -4.27
CA VAL A 76 -2.85 -13.91 -3.15
C VAL A 76 -3.68 -14.41 -1.97
N SER A 77 -3.01 -14.68 -0.84
CA SER A 77 -3.64 -15.11 0.41
C SER A 77 -3.91 -13.96 1.36
N ASP A 78 -2.96 -13.01 1.46
CA ASP A 78 -3.10 -11.82 2.30
C ASP A 78 -2.23 -10.66 1.80
N ILE A 79 -2.48 -9.46 2.31
CA ILE A 79 -1.77 -8.22 1.96
C ILE A 79 -1.41 -7.43 3.22
N VAL A 80 -0.12 -7.20 3.41
CA VAL A 80 0.43 -6.42 4.52
C VAL A 80 0.91 -5.07 4.00
N PHE A 81 0.36 -3.99 4.55
CA PHE A 81 0.74 -2.63 4.22
C PHE A 81 1.51 -1.98 5.38
N GLN A 82 2.78 -1.68 5.13
CA GLN A 82 3.71 -1.01 6.05
C GLN A 82 4.12 0.35 5.46
N PHE A 83 3.13 1.21 5.21
CA PHE A 83 3.39 2.57 4.75
C PHE A 83 3.66 3.50 5.93
N THR A 84 4.60 4.43 5.76
CA THR A 84 4.97 5.39 6.82
C THR A 84 4.02 6.59 6.87
N ASN A 85 3.25 6.82 5.81
CA ASN A 85 2.34 7.97 5.67
C ASN A 85 0.86 7.58 5.61
N TRP A 86 0.54 6.28 5.57
CA TRP A 86 -0.83 5.76 5.56
C TRP A 86 -0.94 4.50 6.40
N ARG A 87 -2.00 4.39 7.19
CA ARG A 87 -2.31 3.20 7.97
C ARG A 87 -3.72 2.75 7.70
N LYS A 88 -3.94 1.45 7.81
CA LYS A 88 -5.27 0.86 7.74
C LYS A 88 -5.72 0.46 9.15
N GLN A 89 -6.86 1.01 9.60
CA GLN A 89 -7.48 0.68 10.87
C GLN A 89 -8.96 0.37 10.65
N ARG A 90 -9.43 -0.78 11.15
CA ARG A 90 -10.84 -1.22 11.02
C ARG A 90 -11.38 -1.12 9.59
N GLY A 91 -10.55 -1.45 8.60
CA GLY A 91 -10.94 -1.40 7.19
C GLY A 91 -10.85 -0.02 6.53
N GLN A 92 -10.50 1.04 7.28
CA GLN A 92 -10.39 2.42 6.80
C GLN A 92 -8.94 2.89 6.73
N TRP A 93 -8.65 3.74 5.73
CA TRP A 93 -7.32 4.31 5.50
C TRP A 93 -7.22 5.69 6.13
N PHE A 94 -6.14 5.92 6.88
CA PHE A 94 -5.87 7.19 7.56
C PHE A 94 -4.46 7.67 7.26
N PRO A 95 -4.26 8.98 7.05
CA PRO A 95 -2.92 9.54 6.94
C PRO A 95 -2.20 9.43 8.29
N VAL A 96 -0.95 9.01 8.28
CA VAL A 96 -0.10 8.95 9.48
C VAL A 96 0.66 10.26 9.60
N LYS A 97 0.43 10.98 10.69
CA LYS A 97 1.25 12.15 11.02
C LYS A 97 2.61 11.67 11.54
N PRO A 98 3.74 12.33 11.20
CA PRO A 98 5.09 11.90 11.61
C PRO A 98 5.28 11.67 13.12
N LYS A 99 4.43 12.25 13.98
CA LYS A 99 4.48 12.09 15.44
C LYS A 99 4.07 10.69 15.94
N GLU A 100 3.42 9.86 15.13
CA GLU A 100 2.89 8.55 15.56
C GLU A 100 3.86 7.37 15.34
N LEU A 101 5.00 7.56 14.66
CA LEU A 101 5.95 6.49 14.33
C LEU A 101 6.81 5.99 15.52
N LYS A 102 6.56 6.46 16.75
CA LYS A 102 7.29 6.08 17.97
C LYS A 102 6.49 5.19 18.94
N GLY A 103 5.31 4.71 18.56
CA GLY A 103 4.33 4.18 19.52
C GLY A 103 4.19 2.66 19.66
N GLU A 104 4.75 1.82 18.78
CA GLU A 104 4.35 0.38 18.72
C GLU A 104 5.49 -0.65 18.79
N ASP A 105 6.67 -0.30 19.32
CA ASP A 105 7.78 -1.25 19.57
C ASP A 105 8.17 -1.35 21.06
N GLY A 106 7.20 -1.25 21.99
CA GLY A 106 7.51 -1.11 23.42
C GLY A 106 6.51 -1.68 24.42
N LYS A 107 5.87 -2.81 24.14
CA LYS A 107 5.27 -3.65 25.18
C LYS A 107 5.69 -5.10 24.99
N GLN A 108 6.92 -5.38 25.43
CA GLN A 108 7.27 -6.69 25.98
C GLN A 108 7.13 -6.61 27.49
N ASP A 109 6.51 -7.64 28.04
CA ASP A 109 6.17 -7.83 29.44
C ASP A 109 7.36 -7.65 30.38
N SER A 110 7.11 -7.01 31.54
CA SER A 110 7.73 -7.31 32.83
C SER A 110 6.87 -6.72 33.95
#